data_AF-A0A090MPG3-F1
#
_entry.id   AF-A0A090MPG3-F1
#
_cell.length_a   1.000
_cell.length_b   1.000
_cell.length_c   1.000
_cell.angle_alpha   90.00
_cell.angle_beta   90.00
_cell.angle_gamma   90.00
#
_symmetry.space_group_name_H-M   'P 1'
#
loop_
_entity.id
_entity.type
_entity.pdbx_description
1 polymer ?
#
loop_
_entity_poly.entity_id
_entity_poly.type
_entity_poly.pdbx_seq_one_letter_code
_entity_poly.pdbx_strand_id
1 'polypeptide(L)'
;MPSLRLLAICLAASLLTLTSGFADVRQPPVSRVRGMIESINGDLLIVKKTDGHNVTMKMTPNAAITGVEKIAMSDIAPGAYIGVTSVADAQGNQTATEVHLFPDSLRGAGEGTRPWDTAPNSSMTNGGLDKMVEGNDGRMLTVKYRGGEKQVVVTPETAVVKLVPGKRSDLQEGARIVAATARTADGVLETSRVSVGLDGLTPPM
;
A
#
# COMPACT_ATOMS: atom_id res chain seq x y z
N MET A 1 -22.46 65.06 -53.16
CA MET A 1 -21.43 65.83 -52.43
C MET A 1 -21.83 65.89 -50.96
N PRO A 2 -21.08 65.31 -50.00
CA PRO A 2 -19.99 64.35 -50.17
C PRO A 2 -20.56 62.97 -50.63
N SER A 3 -20.68 61.83 -49.92
CA SER A 3 -20.34 61.39 -48.54
C SER A 3 -20.67 59.89 -48.35
N LEU A 4 -19.98 59.09 -47.53
CA LEU A 4 -18.58 59.20 -47.04
C LEU A 4 -18.05 57.83 -46.54
N ARG A 5 -17.17 57.19 -47.33
CA ARG A 5 -16.23 56.08 -46.99
C ARG A 5 -16.78 54.68 -46.63
N LEU A 6 -16.00 53.71 -47.09
CA LEU A 6 -16.07 52.27 -46.81
C LEU A 6 -15.73 51.98 -45.33
N LEU A 7 -16.22 50.86 -44.82
CA LEU A 7 -15.41 50.00 -43.96
C LEU A 7 -15.71 48.53 -44.25
N ALA A 8 -14.77 47.85 -44.91
CA ALA A 8 -14.80 46.39 -45.03
C ALA A 8 -14.21 45.78 -43.77
N ILE A 9 -14.99 45.01 -43.03
CA ILE A 9 -14.52 44.26 -41.85
C ILE A 9 -14.28 42.82 -42.30
N CYS A 10 -13.02 42.46 -42.50
CA CYS A 10 -12.63 41.11 -42.90
C CYS A 10 -12.89 40.11 -41.76
N LEU A 11 -13.40 38.93 -42.13
CA LEU A 11 -13.68 37.83 -41.22
C LEU A 11 -12.37 37.20 -40.70
N ALA A 12 -12.12 37.31 -39.40
CA ALA A 12 -10.98 36.68 -38.73
C ALA A 12 -11.43 36.00 -37.42
N ALA A 13 -12.06 34.83 -37.55
CA ALA A 13 -12.52 34.05 -36.41
C ALA A 13 -11.34 33.29 -35.75
N SER A 14 -10.66 33.95 -34.80
CA SER A 14 -9.56 33.36 -34.03
C SER A 14 -10.06 32.26 -33.10
N LEU A 15 -10.09 31.02 -33.61
CA LEU A 15 -10.53 29.83 -32.87
C LEU A 15 -9.49 29.43 -31.80
N LEU A 16 -9.60 30.02 -30.61
CA LEU A 16 -8.82 29.61 -29.44
C LEU A 16 -9.19 28.19 -29.01
N THR A 17 -8.40 27.22 -29.48
CA THR A 17 -8.47 25.83 -29.02
C THR A 17 -7.98 25.73 -27.58
N LEU A 18 -8.91 25.83 -26.63
CA LEU A 18 -8.67 25.54 -25.21
C LEU A 18 -8.30 24.06 -25.06
N THR A 19 -7.00 23.78 -25.07
CA THR A 19 -6.45 22.47 -24.72
C THR A 19 -6.59 22.27 -23.22
N SER A 20 -7.71 21.67 -22.81
CA SER A 20 -7.96 21.23 -21.43
C SER A 20 -6.92 20.18 -21.02
N GLY A 21 -5.77 20.65 -20.55
CA GLY A 21 -4.74 19.82 -19.96
C GLY A 21 -5.32 19.15 -18.72
N PHE A 22 -5.61 17.85 -18.81
CA PHE A 22 -5.87 17.03 -17.65
C PHE A 22 -4.61 17.03 -16.78
N ALA A 23 -4.63 17.85 -15.73
CA ALA A 23 -3.63 17.79 -14.70
C ALA A 23 -3.72 16.39 -14.07
N ASP A 24 -2.72 15.56 -14.35
CA ASP A 24 -2.54 14.25 -13.72
C ASP A 24 -2.41 14.46 -12.22
N VAL A 25 -3.52 14.24 -11.49
CA VAL A 25 -3.60 14.43 -10.04
C VAL A 25 -2.85 13.27 -9.37
N ARG A 26 -1.52 13.36 -9.44
CA ARG A 26 -0.59 12.52 -8.70
C ARG A 26 -0.92 12.65 -7.22
N GLN A 27 -1.65 11.68 -6.70
CA GLN A 27 -1.85 11.57 -5.26
C GLN A 27 -0.47 11.56 -4.59
N PRO A 28 -0.25 12.35 -3.52
CA PRO A 28 1.05 12.43 -2.88
C PRO A 28 1.50 11.02 -2.47
N PRO A 29 2.76 10.63 -2.75
CA PRO A 29 3.21 9.25 -2.61
C PRO A 29 3.04 8.78 -1.16
N VAL A 30 2.13 7.82 -0.97
CA VAL A 30 1.77 7.27 0.34
C VAL A 30 3.02 6.69 0.99
N SER A 31 3.49 7.38 2.02
CA SER A 31 4.72 7.04 2.73
C SER A 31 4.38 6.12 3.90
N ARG A 32 5.19 5.10 4.18
CA ARG A 32 4.97 4.21 5.32
C ARG A 32 5.88 4.56 6.49
N VAL A 33 5.29 4.74 7.67
CA VAL A 33 6.04 4.79 8.92
C VAL A 33 5.94 3.42 9.57
N ARG A 34 7.09 2.78 9.75
CA ARG A 34 7.27 1.48 10.40
C ARG A 34 8.00 1.71 11.72
N GLY A 35 7.52 1.12 12.81
CA GLY A 35 8.17 1.33 14.10
C GLY A 35 7.36 0.84 15.30
N MET A 36 7.83 1.21 16.48
CA MET A 36 7.20 0.95 17.77
C MET A 36 6.50 2.21 18.28
N ILE A 37 5.29 2.10 18.82
CA ILE A 37 4.63 3.21 19.51
C ILE A 37 5.40 3.48 20.82
N GLU A 38 5.93 4.69 20.99
CA GLU A 38 6.52 5.14 22.26
C GLU A 38 5.45 5.78 23.15
N SER A 39 4.49 6.52 22.58
CA SER A 39 3.34 7.07 23.31
C SER A 39 2.15 7.43 22.42
N ILE A 40 0.97 7.54 23.04
CA ILE A 40 -0.29 7.96 22.41
C ILE A 40 -0.92 9.08 23.25
N ASN A 41 -1.28 10.20 22.61
CA ASN A 41 -1.97 11.32 23.25
C ASN A 41 -3.18 11.73 22.40
N GLY A 42 -4.34 11.15 22.74
CA GLY A 42 -5.57 11.32 21.95
C GLY A 42 -5.42 10.75 20.54
N ASP A 43 -5.42 11.62 19.53
CA ASP A 43 -5.16 11.27 18.13
C ASP A 43 -3.68 11.38 17.73
N LEU A 44 -2.78 11.85 18.60
CA LEU A 44 -1.35 11.90 18.30
C LEU A 44 -0.66 10.58 18.68
N LEU A 45 0.02 9.94 17.72
CA LEU A 45 0.95 8.84 17.97
C LEU A 45 2.39 9.34 17.84
N ILE A 46 3.26 8.94 18.77
CA ILE A 46 4.71 9.06 18.63
C ILE A 46 5.28 7.68 18.36
N VAL A 47 5.92 7.52 17.19
CA VAL A 47 6.40 6.23 16.69
C VAL A 47 7.92 6.28 16.50
N LYS A 48 8.63 5.39 17.19
CA LYS A 48 10.07 5.21 17.04
C LYS A 48 10.37 4.29 15.88
N LYS A 49 11.06 4.84 14.89
CA LYS A 49 11.52 4.11 13.70
C LYS A 49 12.74 3.25 14.04
N THR A 50 13.06 2.32 13.14
CA THR A 50 14.22 1.42 13.24
C THR A 50 15.57 2.17 13.25
N ASP A 51 15.61 3.41 12.74
CA ASP A 51 16.76 4.31 12.83
C ASP A 51 16.92 5.02 14.19
N GLY A 52 16.03 4.73 15.15
CA GLY A 52 16.05 5.28 16.50
C GLY A 52 15.37 6.65 16.64
N HIS A 53 14.96 7.29 15.55
CA HIS A 53 14.27 8.58 15.61
C HIS A 53 12.75 8.42 15.80
N ASN A 54 12.17 9.33 16.59
CA ASN A 54 10.73 9.40 16.79
C ASN A 54 10.07 10.26 15.70
N VAL A 55 8.95 9.77 15.17
CA VAL A 55 8.05 10.48 14.25
C VAL A 55 6.69 10.62 14.91
N THR A 56 6.28 11.87 15.12
CA THR A 56 4.90 12.20 15.52
C THR A 56 3.99 12.20 14.29
N MET A 57 2.84 11.55 14.39
CA MET A 57 1.78 11.60 13.39
C MET A 57 0.41 11.78 14.06
N LYS A 58 -0.50 12.43 13.36
CA LYS A 58 -1.90 12.60 13.78
C LYS A 58 -2.78 11.57 13.08
N MET A 59 -3.43 10.73 13.86
CA MET A 59 -4.43 9.77 13.40
C MET A 59 -5.74 10.51 13.09
N THR A 60 -6.40 10.19 11.97
CA THR A 60 -7.74 10.73 11.71
C THR A 60 -8.78 10.08 12.62
N PRO A 61 -9.88 10.76 13.00
CA PRO A 61 -10.91 10.20 13.88
C PRO A 61 -11.42 8.83 13.41
N ASN A 62 -11.62 8.69 12.09
CA ASN A 62 -12.11 7.48 11.43
C ASN A 62 -10.98 6.61 10.84
N ALA A 63 -9.77 6.66 11.39
CA ALA A 63 -8.64 5.85 10.91
C ALA A 63 -8.94 4.35 11.02
N ALA A 64 -8.74 3.61 9.93
CA ALA A 64 -8.93 2.17 9.87
C ALA A 64 -7.77 1.46 10.58
N ILE A 65 -8.08 0.68 11.62
CA ILE A 65 -7.12 -0.14 12.35
C ILE A 65 -7.23 -1.58 11.87
N THR A 66 -6.08 -2.19 11.56
CA THR A 66 -5.98 -3.59 11.14
C THR A 66 -5.05 -4.33 12.09
N GLY A 67 -5.56 -5.37 12.75
CA GLY A 67 -4.70 -6.29 13.50
C GLY A 67 -3.92 -7.18 12.54
N VAL A 68 -2.67 -7.48 12.89
CA VAL A 68 -1.79 -8.39 12.15
C VAL A 68 -1.46 -9.56 13.06
N GLU A 69 -1.92 -10.75 12.68
CA GLU A 69 -1.69 -12.02 13.37
C GLU A 69 -0.65 -12.84 12.61
N LYS A 70 0.18 -13.63 13.30
CA LYS A 70 1.04 -14.63 12.64
C LYS A 70 0.23 -15.90 12.35
N ILE A 71 0.37 -16.43 11.15
CA ILE A 71 -0.24 -17.72 10.73
C ILE A 71 0.83 -18.61 10.07
N ALA A 72 0.45 -19.82 9.65
CA ALA A 72 1.25 -20.67 8.78
C ALA A 72 0.70 -20.69 7.34
N MET A 73 1.53 -21.06 6.36
CA MET A 73 1.09 -21.25 4.98
C MET A 73 -0.02 -22.32 4.83
N SER A 74 -0.13 -23.25 5.79
CA SER A 74 -1.21 -24.25 5.86
C SER A 74 -2.60 -23.65 6.06
N ASP A 75 -2.66 -22.44 6.60
CA ASP A 75 -3.90 -21.80 7.03
C ASP A 75 -4.51 -20.95 5.88
N ILE A 76 -3.79 -20.87 4.74
CA ILE A 76 -4.18 -20.17 3.52
C ILE A 76 -4.76 -21.16 2.52
N ALA A 77 -6.09 -21.23 2.47
CA ALA A 77 -6.80 -22.08 1.51
C ALA A 77 -6.60 -21.63 0.04
N PRO A 78 -6.60 -22.56 -0.94
CA PRO A 78 -6.70 -22.21 -2.35
C PRO A 78 -7.90 -21.29 -2.63
N GLY A 79 -7.73 -20.32 -3.53
CA GLY A 79 -8.71 -19.29 -3.83
C GLY A 79 -8.79 -18.14 -2.82
N ALA A 80 -8.11 -18.20 -1.66
CA ALA A 80 -8.02 -17.07 -0.73
C ALA A 80 -7.43 -15.83 -1.41
N TYR A 81 -7.87 -14.63 -0.99
CA TYR A 81 -7.31 -13.37 -1.46
C TYR A 81 -6.09 -13.01 -0.62
N ILE A 82 -4.93 -12.89 -1.27
CA ILE A 82 -3.64 -12.70 -0.63
C ILE A 82 -2.87 -11.52 -1.22
N GLY A 83 -1.95 -10.97 -0.43
CA GLY A 83 -0.90 -10.08 -0.88
C GLY A 83 0.46 -10.73 -0.66
N VAL A 84 1.29 -10.81 -1.69
CA VAL A 84 2.65 -11.37 -1.59
C VAL A 84 3.64 -10.25 -1.83
N THR A 85 4.45 -9.93 -0.83
CA THR A 85 5.61 -9.04 -1.01
C THR A 85 6.79 -9.89 -1.41
N SER A 86 7.46 -9.54 -2.50
CA SER A 86 8.55 -10.32 -3.07
C SER A 86 9.62 -9.45 -3.70
N VAL A 87 10.87 -9.89 -3.59
CA VAL A 87 12.04 -9.27 -4.22
C VAL A 87 12.39 -10.02 -5.50
N ALA A 88 12.70 -9.26 -6.55
CA ALA A 88 13.18 -9.82 -7.82
C ALA A 88 14.71 -10.00 -7.82
N ASP A 89 15.18 -11.17 -8.26
CA ASP A 89 16.60 -11.38 -8.60
C ASP A 89 16.97 -10.75 -9.96
N ALA A 90 18.22 -10.90 -10.40
CA ALA A 90 18.71 -10.35 -11.67
C ALA A 90 18.11 -11.04 -12.92
N GLN A 91 17.45 -12.18 -12.74
CA GLN A 91 16.80 -12.98 -13.77
C GLN A 91 15.27 -12.74 -13.80
N GLY A 92 14.73 -12.04 -12.79
CA GLY A 92 13.31 -11.74 -12.62
C GLY A 92 12.52 -12.78 -11.81
N ASN A 93 13.18 -13.81 -11.26
CA ASN A 93 12.56 -14.74 -10.33
C ASN A 93 12.15 -13.99 -9.06
N GLN A 94 11.10 -14.44 -8.38
CA GLN A 94 10.60 -13.78 -7.17
C GLN A 94 10.72 -14.69 -5.96
N THR A 95 11.31 -14.17 -4.89
CA THR A 95 11.27 -14.78 -3.56
C THR A 95 10.41 -13.92 -2.64
N ALA A 96 9.43 -14.52 -1.98
CA ALA A 96 8.53 -13.84 -1.06
C ALA A 96 9.25 -13.46 0.24
N THR A 97 9.25 -12.18 0.59
CA THR A 97 9.55 -11.72 1.94
C THR A 97 8.34 -11.91 2.85
N GLU A 98 7.13 -11.73 2.30
CA GLU A 98 5.87 -11.77 3.05
C GLU A 98 4.73 -12.44 2.27
N VAL A 99 3.84 -13.11 2.99
CA VAL A 99 2.51 -13.50 2.50
C VAL A 99 1.45 -13.02 3.50
N HIS A 100 0.52 -12.22 3.01
CA HIS A 100 -0.59 -11.63 3.76
C HIS A 100 -1.90 -12.30 3.36
N LEU A 101 -2.54 -13.03 4.28
CA LEU A 101 -3.94 -13.44 4.13
C LEU A 101 -4.85 -12.25 4.43
N PHE A 102 -5.56 -11.77 3.41
CA PHE A 102 -6.52 -10.68 3.56
C PHE A 102 -7.93 -11.22 3.86
N PRO A 103 -8.76 -10.48 4.61
CA PRO A 103 -10.18 -10.82 4.76
C PRO A 103 -10.87 -10.67 3.39
N ASP A 104 -11.84 -11.55 3.09
CA ASP A 104 -12.54 -11.56 1.80
C ASP A 104 -13.29 -10.26 1.45
N SER A 105 -13.62 -9.44 2.45
CA SER A 105 -14.17 -8.10 2.26
C SER A 105 -13.21 -7.11 1.56
N LEU A 106 -11.92 -7.46 1.44
CA LEU A 106 -10.92 -6.74 0.67
C LEU A 106 -10.59 -7.39 -0.68
N ARG A 107 -11.34 -8.41 -1.13
CA ARG A 107 -11.10 -9.07 -2.43
C ARG A 107 -11.21 -8.06 -3.58
N GLY A 108 -10.20 -8.03 -4.45
CA GLY A 108 -10.04 -7.03 -5.51
C GLY A 108 -9.45 -5.68 -5.05
N ALA A 109 -9.36 -5.41 -3.74
CA ALA A 109 -8.79 -4.17 -3.23
C ALA A 109 -7.27 -4.13 -3.45
N GLY A 110 -6.82 -3.14 -4.22
CA GLY A 110 -5.42 -3.01 -4.61
C GLY A 110 -4.89 -4.22 -5.38
N GLU A 111 -5.73 -4.90 -6.14
CA GLU A 111 -5.37 -6.07 -6.96
C GLU A 111 -4.26 -5.76 -7.97
N GLY A 112 -3.43 -6.76 -8.29
CA GLY A 112 -2.29 -6.66 -9.20
C GLY A 112 -0.96 -6.35 -8.52
N THR A 113 0.09 -6.14 -9.33
CA THR A 113 1.48 -5.92 -8.89
C THR A 113 1.85 -4.44 -8.88
N ARG A 114 2.53 -3.99 -7.82
CA ARG A 114 3.07 -2.63 -7.67
C ARG A 114 4.46 -2.67 -7.01
N PRO A 115 5.33 -1.67 -7.21
CA PRO A 115 6.53 -1.48 -6.39
C PRO A 115 6.18 -1.40 -4.89
N TRP A 116 7.09 -1.87 -4.04
CA TRP A 116 6.96 -1.82 -2.58
C TRP A 116 8.25 -1.34 -1.93
N ASP A 117 8.18 -0.84 -0.70
CA ASP A 117 9.24 -0.07 -0.04
C ASP A 117 9.94 -0.82 1.11
N THR A 118 9.96 -2.17 1.05
CA THR A 118 10.68 -3.03 2.01
C THR A 118 12.13 -3.34 1.59
N ALA A 119 12.44 -3.36 0.30
CA ALA A 119 13.78 -3.63 -0.24
C ALA A 119 13.94 -3.09 -1.68
N PRO A 120 15.19 -2.93 -2.20
CA PRO A 120 15.41 -2.75 -3.63
C PRO A 120 14.76 -3.88 -4.44
N ASN A 121 14.18 -3.55 -5.60
CA ASN A 121 13.41 -4.48 -6.44
C ASN A 121 12.24 -5.21 -5.73
N SER A 122 11.78 -4.69 -4.57
CA SER A 122 10.59 -5.20 -3.89
C SER A 122 9.31 -4.81 -4.62
N SER A 123 8.36 -5.74 -4.69
CA SER A 123 7.02 -5.53 -5.22
C SER A 123 5.98 -6.25 -4.36
N MET A 124 4.78 -5.69 -4.28
CA MET A 124 3.62 -6.35 -3.67
C MET A 124 2.63 -6.74 -4.75
N THR A 125 2.30 -8.03 -4.83
CA THR A 125 1.31 -8.60 -5.74
C THR A 125 0.08 -9.04 -4.96
N ASN A 126 -1.07 -8.42 -5.22
CA ASN A 126 -2.35 -8.83 -4.64
C ASN A 126 -3.18 -9.62 -5.64
N GLY A 127 -3.81 -10.71 -5.20
CA GLY A 127 -4.68 -11.53 -6.05
C GLY A 127 -5.27 -12.74 -5.32
N GLY A 128 -5.98 -13.59 -6.06
CA GLY A 128 -6.39 -14.91 -5.58
C GLY A 128 -5.24 -15.93 -5.69
N LEU A 129 -5.10 -16.79 -4.69
CA LEU A 129 -4.18 -17.95 -4.76
C LEU A 129 -4.74 -19.02 -5.71
N ASP A 130 -4.20 -19.13 -6.93
CA ASP A 130 -4.66 -20.09 -7.95
C ASP A 130 -4.02 -21.48 -7.76
N LYS A 131 -2.73 -21.53 -7.40
CA LYS A 131 -1.98 -22.77 -7.11
C LYS A 131 -0.95 -22.58 -6.01
N MET A 132 -0.68 -23.67 -5.28
CA MET A 132 0.47 -23.86 -4.41
C MET A 132 1.11 -25.19 -4.80
N VAL A 133 2.41 -25.20 -5.10
CA VAL A 133 3.16 -26.39 -5.52
C VAL A 133 4.41 -26.53 -4.65
N GLU A 134 4.57 -27.67 -3.99
CA GLU A 134 5.78 -27.99 -3.22
C GLU A 134 6.98 -28.20 -4.18
N GLY A 135 8.15 -27.72 -3.78
CA GLY A 135 9.43 -27.89 -4.49
C GLY A 135 10.60 -27.96 -3.52
N ASN A 136 11.80 -28.18 -4.06
CA ASN A 136 13.00 -28.42 -3.23
C ASN A 136 13.37 -27.21 -2.35
N ASP A 137 13.23 -26.01 -2.91
CA ASP A 137 13.66 -24.74 -2.28
C ASP A 137 12.51 -24.01 -1.57
N GLY A 138 11.34 -24.66 -1.42
CA GLY A 138 10.12 -24.08 -0.87
C GLY A 138 8.90 -24.27 -1.76
N ARG A 139 7.90 -23.40 -1.61
CA ARG A 139 6.59 -23.49 -2.29
C ARG A 139 6.48 -22.47 -3.40
N MET A 140 6.18 -22.92 -4.62
CA MET A 140 5.78 -22.02 -5.70
C MET A 140 4.30 -21.66 -5.55
N LEU A 141 4.00 -20.37 -5.34
CA LEU A 141 2.65 -19.83 -5.39
C LEU A 141 2.36 -19.25 -6.77
N THR A 142 1.16 -19.49 -7.30
CA THR A 142 0.60 -18.73 -8.43
C THR A 142 -0.46 -17.76 -7.89
N VAL A 143 -0.15 -16.46 -7.91
CA VAL A 143 -1.06 -15.38 -7.50
C VAL A 143 -1.70 -14.79 -8.75
N LYS A 144 -3.03 -14.78 -8.82
CA LYS A 144 -3.80 -14.44 -10.02
C LYS A 144 -4.70 -13.24 -9.81
N TYR A 145 -4.71 -12.34 -10.78
CA TYR A 145 -5.34 -11.02 -10.67
C TYR A 145 -5.88 -10.55 -12.02
N ARG A 146 -6.71 -9.49 -12.05
CA ARG A 146 -7.17 -8.90 -13.30
C ARG A 146 -5.98 -8.41 -14.13
N GLY A 147 -5.72 -9.08 -15.25
CA GLY A 147 -4.65 -8.75 -16.20
C GLY A 147 -3.45 -9.71 -16.18
N GLY A 148 -3.42 -10.72 -15.30
CA GLY A 148 -2.38 -11.76 -15.36
C GLY A 148 -2.25 -12.63 -14.11
N GLU A 149 -1.11 -13.28 -14.01
CA GLU A 149 -0.68 -14.00 -12.81
C GLU A 149 0.81 -13.78 -12.57
N LYS A 150 1.25 -13.99 -11.32
CA LYS A 150 2.64 -13.92 -10.89
C LYS A 150 2.99 -15.20 -10.15
N GLN A 151 4.14 -15.78 -10.50
CA GLN A 151 4.73 -16.90 -9.78
C GLN A 151 5.76 -16.37 -8.77
N VAL A 152 5.72 -16.88 -7.54
CA VAL A 152 6.59 -16.47 -6.43
C VAL A 152 6.96 -17.68 -5.56
N VAL A 153 8.25 -17.83 -5.24
CA VAL A 153 8.74 -18.84 -4.29
C VAL A 153 8.57 -18.33 -2.86
N VAL A 154 7.93 -19.14 -2.01
CA VAL A 154 7.83 -18.96 -0.56
C VAL A 154 8.78 -19.92 0.13
N THR A 155 9.68 -19.40 0.95
CA THR A 155 10.73 -20.16 1.66
C THR A 155 10.42 -20.22 3.16
N PRO A 156 11.15 -20.99 3.98
CA PRO A 156 10.95 -21.03 5.43
C PRO A 156 11.12 -19.67 6.14
N GLU A 157 11.82 -18.72 5.51
CA GLU A 157 12.08 -17.37 6.01
C GLU A 157 10.95 -16.38 5.70
N THR A 158 10.03 -16.71 4.78
CA THR A 158 8.91 -15.85 4.39
C THR A 158 7.98 -15.58 5.58
N ALA A 159 7.72 -14.31 5.89
CA ALA A 159 6.81 -13.92 6.96
C ALA A 159 5.34 -14.12 6.54
N VAL A 160 4.65 -15.08 7.16
CA VAL A 160 3.23 -15.36 6.87
C VAL A 160 2.33 -14.74 7.95
N VAL A 161 1.43 -13.87 7.55
CA VAL A 161 0.53 -13.13 8.45
C VAL A 161 -0.89 -13.04 7.92
N LYS A 162 -1.83 -12.78 8.81
CA LYS A 162 -3.25 -12.58 8.52
C LYS A 162 -3.67 -11.19 8.97
N LEU A 163 -4.44 -10.49 8.13
CA LEU A 163 -5.04 -9.21 8.48
C LEU A 163 -6.43 -9.45 9.08
N VAL A 164 -6.67 -8.89 10.27
CA VAL A 164 -7.94 -8.97 11.00
C VAL A 164 -8.49 -7.57 11.34
N PRO A 165 -9.79 -7.43 11.63
CA PRO A 165 -10.34 -6.17 12.14
C PRO A 165 -9.64 -5.76 13.44
N GLY A 166 -8.98 -4.61 13.45
CA GLY A 166 -8.39 -4.02 14.64
C GLY A 166 -9.27 -2.93 15.25
N LYS A 167 -8.95 -2.52 16.47
CA LYS A 167 -9.61 -1.45 17.24
C LYS A 167 -8.56 -0.46 17.75
N ARG A 168 -8.97 0.79 18.01
CA ARG A 168 -8.05 1.83 18.52
C ARG A 168 -7.33 1.43 19.82
N SER A 169 -7.89 0.54 20.64
CA SER A 169 -7.27 0.02 21.86
C SER A 169 -6.28 -1.14 21.66
N ASP A 170 -6.05 -1.59 20.42
CA ASP A 170 -4.88 -2.42 20.08
C ASP A 170 -3.61 -1.57 19.91
N LEU A 171 -3.78 -0.26 19.68
CA LEU A 171 -2.69 0.70 19.69
C LEU A 171 -2.32 0.99 21.14
N GLN A 172 -1.16 0.50 21.57
CA GLN A 172 -0.64 0.63 22.93
C GLN A 172 0.87 0.93 22.88
N GLU A 173 1.42 1.48 23.96
CA GLU A 173 2.87 1.70 24.07
C GLU A 173 3.62 0.37 23.97
N GLY A 174 4.72 0.34 23.21
CA GLY A 174 5.45 -0.90 22.87
C GLY A 174 4.86 -1.71 21.72
N ALA A 175 3.62 -1.44 21.28
CA ALA A 175 3.05 -2.11 20.10
C ALA A 175 3.78 -1.69 18.81
N ARG A 176 3.96 -2.62 17.87
CA ARG A 176 4.65 -2.37 16.59
C ARG A 176 3.65 -2.18 15.47
N ILE A 177 3.85 -1.13 14.67
CA ILE A 177 2.90 -0.70 13.66
C ILE A 177 3.53 -0.37 12.31
N VAL A 178 2.69 -0.45 11.29
CA VAL A 178 2.93 0.07 9.93
C VAL A 178 1.76 1.01 9.59
N ALA A 179 2.04 2.31 9.60
CA ALA A 179 1.08 3.36 9.31
C ALA A 179 1.27 3.87 7.87
N ALA A 180 0.18 3.89 7.10
CA ALA A 180 0.16 4.60 5.81
C ALA A 180 -0.06 6.10 6.10
N THR A 181 0.84 6.95 5.61
CA THR A 181 0.91 8.37 5.95
C THR A 181 0.91 9.27 4.70
N ALA A 182 0.37 10.47 4.88
CA ALA A 182 0.47 11.59 3.95
C ALA A 182 0.82 12.85 4.75
N ARG A 183 1.33 13.90 4.07
CA ARG A 183 1.45 15.23 4.67
C ARG A 183 0.28 16.11 4.25
N THR A 184 -0.25 16.86 5.20
CA THR A 184 -1.21 17.95 4.96
C THR A 184 -0.53 19.17 4.33
N ALA A 185 -1.30 20.17 3.90
CA ALA A 185 -0.77 21.39 3.30
C ALA A 185 0.05 22.25 4.30
N ASP A 186 -0.27 22.17 5.59
CA ASP A 186 0.49 22.74 6.71
C ASP A 186 1.65 21.83 7.19
N GLY A 187 1.91 20.72 6.49
CA GLY A 187 3.08 19.87 6.68
C GLY A 187 2.97 18.79 7.78
N VAL A 188 1.88 18.78 8.55
CA VAL A 188 1.57 17.75 9.56
C VAL A 188 1.53 16.38 8.88
N LEU A 189 2.14 15.38 9.52
CA LEU A 189 2.06 14.00 9.05
C LEU A 189 0.78 13.37 9.62
N GLU A 190 -0.14 12.98 8.74
CA GLU A 190 -1.39 12.32 9.13
C GLU A 190 -1.44 10.85 8.69
N THR A 191 -2.16 10.03 9.44
CA THR A 191 -2.51 8.65 9.06
C THR A 191 -4.00 8.38 9.19
N SER A 192 -4.54 7.67 8.20
CA SER A 192 -5.92 7.15 8.20
C SER A 192 -5.98 5.62 8.15
N ARG A 193 -4.83 4.93 8.16
CA ARG A 193 -4.73 3.46 8.09
C ARG A 193 -3.50 2.99 8.87
N VAL A 194 -3.71 2.25 9.95
CA VAL A 194 -2.65 1.69 10.81
C VAL A 194 -2.82 0.17 10.90
N SER A 195 -1.77 -0.56 10.54
CA SER A 195 -1.67 -2.00 10.80
C SER A 195 -0.84 -2.21 12.07
N VAL A 196 -1.34 -2.97 13.04
CA VAL A 196 -0.71 -3.20 14.35
C VAL A 196 -0.48 -4.69 14.59
N GLY A 197 0.72 -5.05 15.04
CA GLY A 197 1.08 -6.43 15.37
C GLY A 197 0.45 -6.84 16.69
N LEU A 198 -0.41 -7.85 16.64
CA LEU A 198 -1.01 -8.43 17.84
C LEU A 198 0.00 -9.38 18.52
N ASP A 199 -0.21 -9.65 19.81
CA ASP A 199 0.63 -10.55 20.63
C ASP A 199 2.15 -10.28 20.56
N GLY A 200 2.52 -9.00 20.40
CA GLY A 200 3.91 -8.54 20.33
C GLY A 200 4.59 -8.71 18.96
N LEU A 201 3.87 -9.19 17.94
CA LEU A 201 4.35 -9.34 16.58
C LEU A 201 4.92 -8.02 16.03
N THR A 202 5.99 -8.11 15.24
CA THR A 202 6.37 -7.03 14.32
C THR A 202 5.64 -7.26 13.00
N PRO A 203 4.70 -6.39 12.57
CA PRO A 203 4.15 -6.50 11.22
C PRO A 203 5.27 -6.39 10.19
N PRO A 204 5.32 -7.28 9.18
CA PRO A 204 6.47 -7.33 8.28
C PRO A 204 6.37 -6.35 7.09
N MET A 205 5.23 -5.66 6.92
CA MET A 205 4.96 -4.73 5.81
C MET A 205 5.86 -3.50 5.77
#